data_AF-A0AAE1MX23-F1
#
_entry.id   AF-A0AAE1MX23-F1
#
_cell.length_a   1.000
_cell.length_b   1.000
_cell.length_c   1.000
_cell.angle_alpha   90.00
_cell.angle_beta   90.00
_cell.angle_gamma   90.00
#
_symmetry.space_group_name_H-M   'P 1'
#
loop_
_entity.id
_entity.type
_entity.pdbx_description
1 polymer ?
#
loop_
_entity_poly.entity_id
_entity_poly.type
_entity_poly.pdbx_seq_one_letter_code
_entity_poly.pdbx_strand_id
1 'polypeptide(L)'
;MAGIPGGIQDVPNSRNSIAIDSLARFAVEDCKKRQNALLEFGKVVSVKEQVVAGTMYYITLEATDGGKKKIYETKIWEKPWLNYKEVQQFKPVDYAPAESSC
;
A
#
# COMPACT_ATOMS: atom_id res chain seq x y z
N MET A 1 -8.12 18.60 -11.79
CA MET A 1 -8.57 19.03 -10.46
C MET A 1 -7.36 18.95 -9.55
N ALA A 2 -6.79 20.09 -9.15
CA ALA A 2 -5.53 20.15 -8.43
C ALA A 2 -5.75 19.82 -6.94
N GLY A 3 -5.21 18.68 -6.48
CA GLY A 3 -5.24 18.30 -5.08
C GLY A 3 -4.42 19.27 -4.22
N ILE A 4 -4.93 19.57 -3.03
CA ILE A 4 -4.31 20.48 -2.07
C ILE A 4 -2.94 19.88 -1.66
N PRO A 5 -1.82 20.60 -1.82
CA PRO A 5 -0.50 20.07 -1.44
C PRO A 5 -0.44 19.84 0.07
N GLY A 6 -0.12 18.60 0.48
CA GLY A 6 0.07 18.21 1.88
C GLY A 6 -1.10 17.51 2.57
N GLY A 7 -2.29 17.47 1.96
CA GLY A 7 -3.44 16.73 2.51
C GLY A 7 -3.41 15.26 2.10
N ILE A 8 -3.51 14.33 3.08
CA ILE A 8 -3.85 12.94 2.78
C ILE A 8 -5.29 12.94 2.27
N GLN A 9 -5.47 12.66 0.99
CA GLN A 9 -6.80 12.43 0.43
C GLN A 9 -7.08 10.94 0.44
N ASP A 10 -8.19 10.56 1.08
CA ASP A 10 -8.76 9.24 0.87
C ASP A 10 -9.33 9.20 -0.54
N VAL A 11 -9.09 8.10 -1.24
CA VAL A 11 -9.37 8.05 -2.68
C VAL A 11 -10.48 7.03 -2.89
N PRO A 12 -11.75 7.45 -2.74
CA PRO A 12 -12.89 6.54 -2.62
C PRO A 12 -13.12 5.71 -3.89
N ASN A 13 -12.59 6.13 -5.04
CA ASN A 13 -12.71 5.42 -6.32
C ASN A 13 -11.42 4.71 -6.76
N SER A 14 -10.32 4.82 -6.00
CA SER A 14 -9.03 4.22 -6.36
C SER A 14 -8.99 2.70 -6.21
N ARG A 15 -9.95 2.13 -5.48
CA ARG A 15 -10.10 0.67 -5.32
C ARG A 15 -10.36 -0.07 -6.64
N ASN A 16 -10.86 0.65 -7.66
CA ASN A 16 -11.10 0.14 -9.02
C ASN A 16 -10.13 0.73 -10.06
N SER A 17 -9.11 1.48 -9.62
CA SER A 17 -8.12 2.03 -10.54
C SER A 17 -7.08 0.96 -10.88
N ILE A 18 -6.92 0.68 -12.18
CA ILE A 18 -5.94 -0.27 -12.71
C ILE A 18 -4.53 0.08 -12.24
N ALA A 19 -4.23 1.37 -12.07
CA ALA A 19 -2.95 1.84 -11.56
C ALA A 19 -2.68 1.34 -10.13
N ILE A 20 -3.69 1.41 -9.25
CA ILE A 20 -3.55 1.04 -7.85
C ILE A 20 -3.48 -0.48 -7.67
N ASP A 21 -4.27 -1.23 -8.43
CA ASP A 21 -4.17 -2.70 -8.45
C ASP A 21 -2.78 -3.14 -8.93
N SER A 22 -2.25 -2.50 -9.98
CA SER A 22 -0.88 -2.75 -10.45
C SER A 22 0.18 -2.42 -9.39
N LEU A 23 0.02 -1.32 -8.66
CA LEU A 23 0.91 -0.91 -7.57
C LEU A 23 0.85 -1.88 -6.38
N ALA A 24 -0.35 -2.32 -6.00
CA ALA A 24 -0.55 -3.29 -4.93
C ALA A 24 0.08 -4.65 -5.26
N ARG A 25 -0.12 -5.13 -6.50
CA ARG A 25 0.51 -6.36 -7.01
C ARG A 25 2.02 -6.23 -7.03
N PHE A 26 2.54 -5.11 -7.55
CA PHE A 26 3.98 -4.85 -7.57
C PHE A 26 4.59 -4.91 -6.17
N ALA A 27 3.93 -4.32 -5.16
CA ALA A 27 4.40 -4.37 -3.78
C ALA A 27 4.41 -5.79 -3.20
N VAL A 28 3.36 -6.58 -3.46
CA VAL A 28 3.32 -7.98 -3.02
C VAL A 28 4.37 -8.82 -3.73
N GLU A 29 4.55 -8.66 -5.04
CA GLU A 29 5.55 -9.38 -5.83
C GLU A 29 6.99 -9.03 -5.40
N ASP A 30 7.29 -7.75 -5.18
CA ASP A 30 8.59 -7.31 -4.66
C ASP A 30 8.85 -7.93 -3.28
N CYS A 31 7.84 -7.93 -2.40
CA CYS A 31 7.93 -8.56 -1.09
C CYS A 31 8.12 -10.08 -1.18
N LYS A 32 7.41 -10.78 -2.08
CA LYS A 32 7.63 -12.22 -2.34
C LYS A 32 9.06 -12.50 -2.75
N LYS A 33 9.62 -11.69 -3.66
CA LYS A 33 10.99 -11.86 -4.15
C LYS A 33 12.03 -11.56 -3.06
N ARG A 34 11.85 -10.49 -2.28
CA ARG A 34 12.80 -10.07 -1.24
C ARG A 34 12.78 -10.95 0.01
N GLN A 35 11.59 -11.30 0.49
CA GLN A 35 11.42 -12.04 1.75
C GLN A 35 11.20 -13.55 1.55
N ASN A 36 11.22 -14.02 0.29
CA ASN A 36 10.85 -15.40 -0.08
C ASN A 36 9.50 -15.83 0.54
N ALA A 37 8.60 -14.87 0.76
CA ALA A 37 7.34 -15.10 1.44
C ALA A 37 6.27 -15.62 0.46
N LEU A 38 5.43 -16.53 0.92
CA LEU A 38 4.30 -17.08 0.15
C LEU A 38 3.06 -16.20 0.30
N LEU A 39 3.16 -14.93 -0.11
CA LEU A 39 2.10 -13.91 0.06
C LEU A 39 1.11 -13.87 -1.11
N GLU A 40 -0.06 -14.46 -1.01
CA GLU A 40 -1.05 -14.38 -2.08
C GLU A 40 -1.85 -13.07 -2.00
N PHE A 41 -1.73 -12.20 -3.01
CA PHE A 41 -2.55 -10.99 -3.12
C PHE A 41 -4.03 -11.37 -3.16
N GLY A 42 -4.81 -10.82 -2.23
CA GLY A 42 -6.26 -11.01 -2.16
C GLY A 42 -6.99 -9.83 -2.78
N LYS A 43 -7.15 -8.75 -2.02
CA LYS A 43 -7.90 -7.56 -2.43
C LYS A 43 -7.34 -6.28 -1.85
N VAL A 44 -7.53 -5.17 -2.53
CA VAL A 44 -7.27 -3.85 -1.95
C VAL A 44 -8.39 -3.50 -0.96
N VAL A 45 -8.01 -3.08 0.25
CA VAL A 45 -8.90 -2.66 1.34
C VAL A 45 -9.15 -1.16 1.29
N SER A 46 -8.07 -0.37 1.23
CA SER A 46 -8.11 1.08 1.25
C SER A 46 -6.94 1.67 0.50
N VAL A 47 -7.12 2.87 -0.04
CA VAL A 47 -6.08 3.57 -0.80
C VAL A 47 -6.12 5.02 -0.37
N LYS A 48 -4.96 5.53 0.04
CA LYS A 48 -4.79 6.95 0.35
C LYS A 48 -3.65 7.49 -0.48
N GLU A 49 -3.79 8.72 -0.91
CA GLU A 49 -2.80 9.43 -1.70
C GLU A 49 -2.37 10.67 -0.93
N GLN A 50 -1.07 10.91 -0.89
CA GLN A 50 -0.49 12.08 -0.26
C GLN A 50 0.48 12.75 -1.22
N VAL A 51 0.20 14.02 -1.54
CA VAL A 51 1.09 14.85 -2.35
C VAL A 51 2.21 15.38 -1.45
N VAL A 52 3.44 14.97 -1.74
CA VAL A 52 4.68 15.35 -1.04
C VAL A 52 5.71 15.83 -2.07
N ALA A 53 7.00 15.50 -1.92
CA ALA A 53 7.98 15.54 -3.00
C ALA A 53 7.75 14.37 -4.01
N GLY A 54 6.50 14.20 -4.45
CA GLY A 54 6.01 13.15 -5.34
C GLY A 54 4.54 12.87 -5.02
N THR A 55 4.09 11.68 -5.40
CA THR A 55 2.83 11.11 -4.93
C THR A 55 3.17 9.90 -4.08
N MET A 56 2.75 9.92 -2.82
CA MET A 56 2.90 8.79 -1.92
C MET A 56 1.56 8.08 -1.79
N TYR A 57 1.52 6.82 -2.23
CA TYR A 57 0.35 5.96 -2.19
C TYR A 57 0.45 5.05 -0.97
N TYR A 58 -0.56 5.11 -0.10
CA TYR A 58 -0.74 4.23 1.03
C TYR A 58 -1.82 3.25 0.66
N ILE A 59 -1.43 2.03 0.35
CA ILE A 59 -2.35 0.98 -0.07
C ILE A 59 -2.44 -0.03 1.05
N THR A 60 -3.64 -0.21 1.58
CA THR A 60 -3.95 -1.30 2.49
C THR A 60 -4.51 -2.44 1.65
N LEU A 61 -3.88 -3.61 1.68
CA LEU A 61 -4.29 -4.80 0.92
C LEU A 61 -4.39 -6.03 1.83
N GLU A 62 -5.32 -6.91 1.53
CA GLU A 62 -5.43 -8.22 2.17
C GLU A 62 -4.58 -9.20 1.36
N ALA A 63 -3.68 -9.91 2.03
CA ALA A 63 -2.91 -11.00 1.43
C ALA A 63 -2.92 -12.24 2.34
N THR A 64 -2.82 -13.41 1.72
CA THR A 64 -2.79 -14.69 2.44
C THR A 64 -1.34 -15.15 2.58
N ASP A 65 -0.88 -15.30 3.81
CA ASP A 65 0.47 -15.75 4.16
C ASP A 65 0.38 -17.19 4.69
N GLY A 66 0.77 -18.17 3.88
CA GLY A 66 0.72 -19.59 4.27
C GLY A 66 -0.68 -20.06 4.73
N GLY A 67 -1.73 -19.60 4.04
CA GLY A 67 -3.13 -19.93 4.38
C GLY A 67 -3.79 -19.03 5.43
N LYS A 68 -3.06 -18.06 6.02
CA LYS A 68 -3.61 -17.09 6.97
C LYS A 68 -3.82 -15.74 6.28
N LYS A 69 -5.08 -15.30 6.19
CA LYS A 69 -5.41 -13.96 5.67
C LYS A 69 -4.94 -12.91 6.66
N LYS A 70 -4.09 -12.00 6.20
CA LYS A 70 -3.54 -10.88 6.96
C LYS A 70 -3.73 -9.61 6.13
N ILE A 71 -3.88 -8.49 6.82
CA ILE A 71 -3.90 -7.19 6.17
C ILE A 71 -2.46 -6.66 6.16
N TYR A 72 -2.07 -6.07 5.05
CA TYR A 72 -0.77 -5.44 4.84
C TYR A 72 -0.97 -3.99 4.43
N GLU A 73 -0.17 -3.12 4.99
CA GLU A 73 -0.07 -1.73 4.58
C GLU A 73 1.23 -1.56 3.80
N THR A 74 1.09 -1.12 2.55
CA THR A 74 2.21 -0.80 1.68
C THR A 74 2.23 0.69 1.36
N LYS A 75 3.43 1.27 1.36
CA LYS A 75 3.67 2.66 1.01
C LYS A 75 4.54 2.69 -0.23
N ILE A 76 4.02 3.31 -1.28
CA ILE A 76 4.70 3.40 -2.57
C ILE A 76 4.91 4.87 -2.87
N TRP A 77 6.16 5.24 -3.13
CA TRP A 77 6.50 6.61 -3.47
C TRP A 77 6.82 6.71 -4.95
N GLU A 78 6.00 7.49 -5.64
CA GLU A 78 6.10 7.75 -7.07
C GLU A 78 6.54 9.20 -7.30
N LYS A 79 7.50 9.40 -8.21
CA LYS A 79 7.94 10.72 -8.65
C LYS A 79 7.83 10.74 -10.18
N PRO A 80 6.74 11.29 -10.75
CA PRO A 80 6.52 11.27 -12.19
C PRO A 80 7.63 11.98 -12.96
N TRP A 81 8.25 13.02 -12.39
CA TRP A 81 9.36 13.74 -13.03
C TRP A 81 10.69 12.97 -13.06
N LEU A 82 10.84 11.91 -12.26
CA LEU A 82 12.04 11.05 -12.25
C LEU A 82 11.75 9.64 -12.79
N ASN A 83 10.51 9.35 -13.22
CA ASN A 83 10.05 7.99 -13.50
C ASN A 83 10.40 7.00 -12.37
N TYR A 84 10.38 7.50 -11.13
CA TYR A 84 10.77 6.73 -9.96
C TYR A 84 9.53 6.18 -9.29
N LYS A 85 9.50 4.88 -9.03
CA LYS A 85 8.49 4.24 -8.19
C LYS A 85 9.18 3.23 -7.29
N GLU A 86 8.95 3.34 -5.99
CA GLU A 86 9.58 2.45 -5.02
C GLU A 86 8.64 2.14 -3.87
N VAL A 87 8.67 0.89 -3.43
CA VAL A 87 8.00 0.43 -2.21
C VAL A 87 8.84 0.89 -1.03
N GLN A 88 8.42 1.98 -0.39
CA GLN A 88 9.08 2.52 0.81
C GLN A 88 8.88 1.60 2.02
N GLN A 89 7.71 0.97 2.12
CA GLN A 89 7.36 0.16 3.27
C GLN A 89 6.33 -0.88 2.88
N PHE A 90 6.51 -2.11 3.36
CA PHE A 90 5.52 -3.17 3.29
C PHE A 90 5.48 -3.84 4.65
N LYS A 91 4.39 -3.66 5.40
CA LYS A 91 4.25 -4.19 6.75
C LYS A 91 2.89 -4.85 6.94
N PRO A 92 2.80 -6.00 7.64
CA PRO A 92 1.53 -6.51 8.09
C PRO A 92 0.92 -5.52 9.09
N VAL A 93 -0.37 -5.22 8.91
CA VAL A 93 -1.20 -4.56 9.91
C VAL A 93 -1.67 -5.66 10.85
N ASP A 94 -0.90 -5.90 11.90
CA ASP A 94 -1.37 -6.75 12.99
C ASP A 94 -2.44 -5.93 13.74
N TYR A 95 -3.69 -6.39 13.69
CA TYR A 95 -4.73 -5.86 14.58
C TYR A 95 -4.46 -6.42 15.98
N ALA A 96 -3.40 -5.94 16.63
CA ALA A 96 -3.24 -6.10 18.06
C ALA A 96 -4.23 -5.13 18.73
N PRO A 97 -5.25 -5.60 19.47
CA PRO A 97 -6.02 -4.70 20.31
C PRO A 97 -5.07 -4.13 21.36
N ALA A 98 -4.79 -2.82 21.23
CA ALA A 98 -4.28 -1.93 22.25
C ALA A 98 -3.14 -2.45 23.15
N GLU A 99 -1.91 -2.01 22.88
CA GLU A 99 -1.01 -1.68 24.00
C GLU A 99 -1.46 -0.34 24.60
N SER A 100 -2.62 -0.37 25.25
CA SER A 100 -2.87 0.46 26.42
C SER A 100 -2.34 -0.34 27.60
N SER A 101 -1.15 0.00 28.07
CA SER A 101 -0.70 -0.45 29.38
C SER A 101 0.03 0.71 30.05
N CYS A 102 -0.77 1.45 30.83
CA CYS A 102 -0.50 2.33 31.96
C CYS A 102 0.80 3.14 32.00
#